data_AF-A0A8K1FYI7-F1
#
_entry.id   AF-A0A8K1FYI7-F1
#
_cell.length_a   1.000
_cell.length_b   1.000
_cell.length_c   1.000
_cell.angle_alpha   90.00
_cell.angle_beta   90.00
_cell.angle_gamma   90.00
#
_symmetry.space_group_name_H-M   'P 1'
#
loop_
_entity.id
_entity.type
_entity.pdbx_description
1 polymer ?
#
loop_
_entity_poly.entity_id
_entity_poly.type
_entity_poly.pdbx_seq_one_letter_code
_entity_poly.pdbx_strand_id
1 'polypeptide(L)'
;MQLLEEPQNWPPRIRCSDACDPLALETNNTRCLQRIRQALQHYRDLLGSDIFRDQPQPQLETTMEQLLRHVQEGHGRTPRHPLPPTQLWQRQIQRHLALKRLRSFAAVMSRVFNHSAR
;
A
#
# COMPACT_ATOMS: atom_id res chain seq x y z
N MET A 1 19.93 -17.55 10.40
CA MET A 1 18.67 -17.44 9.61
C MET A 1 18.76 -16.18 8.78
N GLN A 2 18.99 -16.30 7.48
CA GLN A 2 18.99 -15.15 6.56
C GLN A 2 17.54 -14.65 6.48
N LEU A 3 17.30 -13.46 7.02
CA LEU A 3 16.13 -12.66 6.67
C LEU A 3 16.15 -12.56 5.15
N LEU A 4 15.18 -13.16 4.46
CA LEU A 4 14.91 -12.80 3.07
C LEU A 4 14.78 -11.28 3.07
N GLU A 5 15.76 -10.59 2.46
CA GLU A 5 15.62 -9.19 2.09
C GLU A 5 14.23 -9.05 1.49
N GLU A 6 13.37 -8.22 2.11
CA GLU A 6 12.09 -7.92 1.49
C GLU A 6 12.41 -7.37 0.11
N PRO A 7 11.96 -8.00 -0.98
CA PRO A 7 12.31 -7.51 -2.31
C PRO A 7 11.98 -6.02 -2.38
N GLN A 8 12.95 -5.24 -2.83
CA GLN A 8 12.96 -3.77 -2.78
C GLN A 8 11.72 -3.12 -3.45
N ASN A 9 10.94 -3.92 -4.18
CA ASN A 9 9.74 -3.56 -4.92
C ASN A 9 8.43 -3.81 -4.17
N TRP A 10 8.44 -4.32 -2.94
CA TRP A 10 7.19 -4.55 -2.21
C TRP A 10 6.64 -3.29 -1.56
N PRO A 11 5.30 -3.14 -1.51
CA PRO A 11 4.67 -2.07 -0.77
C PRO A 11 5.14 -2.07 0.69
N PRO A 12 5.42 -0.88 1.24
CA PRO A 12 5.84 -0.76 2.62
C PRO A 12 4.80 -1.36 3.57
N ARG A 13 5.27 -2.18 4.52
CA ARG A 13 4.44 -2.63 5.65
C ARG A 13 4.29 -1.50 6.67
N ILE A 14 3.14 -1.47 7.35
CA ILE A 14 2.97 -0.69 8.58
C ILE A 14 3.73 -1.43 9.69
N ARG A 15 4.75 -0.79 10.25
CA ARG A 15 5.62 -1.27 11.33
C ARG A 15 5.18 -0.66 12.66
N CYS A 16 5.64 -1.24 13.77
CA CYS A 16 5.39 -0.68 15.10
C CYS A 16 5.92 0.76 15.25
N SER A 17 6.99 1.11 14.53
CA SER A 17 7.57 2.47 14.51
C SER A 17 6.75 3.50 13.75
N ASP A 18 5.73 3.08 13.00
CA ASP A 18 4.96 3.96 12.12
C ASP A 18 3.82 4.69 12.86
N ALA A 19 3.70 4.48 14.19
CA ALA A 19 2.79 5.21 15.07
C ALA A 19 1.31 5.08 14.67
N CYS A 20 0.92 3.89 14.19
CA CYS A 20 -0.46 3.54 13.84
C CYS A 20 -1.21 2.80 14.96
N ASP A 21 -0.66 2.80 16.18
CA ASP A 21 -1.35 2.31 17.37
C ASP A 21 -2.30 3.38 17.93
N PRO A 22 -3.35 2.98 18.69
CA PRO A 22 -4.38 3.92 19.16
C PRO A 22 -3.83 5.13 19.93
N LEU A 23 -2.86 4.92 20.83
CA LEU A 23 -2.31 5.98 21.67
C LEU A 23 -1.59 7.05 20.83
N ALA A 24 -0.84 6.63 19.81
CA ALA A 24 -0.19 7.56 18.91
C ALA A 24 -1.18 8.32 18.01
N LEU A 25 -2.26 7.66 17.59
CA LEU A 25 -3.29 8.29 16.73
C LEU A 25 -4.03 9.42 17.44
N GLU A 26 -4.20 9.36 18.76
CA GLU A 26 -4.82 10.42 19.57
C GLU A 26 -3.96 11.69 19.69
N THR A 27 -2.63 11.56 19.54
CA THR A 27 -1.68 12.66 19.77
C THR A 27 -1.12 13.24 18.48
N ASN A 28 -0.63 12.40 17.56
CA ASN A 28 -0.08 12.82 16.27
C ASN A 28 -0.21 11.70 15.24
N ASN A 29 -1.22 11.82 14.38
CA ASN A 29 -1.54 10.84 13.35
C ASN A 29 -0.71 11.01 12.05
N THR A 30 0.06 12.09 11.90
CA THR A 30 0.74 12.46 10.65
C THR A 30 1.72 11.37 10.19
N ARG A 31 2.44 10.74 11.11
CA ARG A 31 3.39 9.66 10.78
C ARG A 31 2.68 8.43 10.23
N CYS A 32 1.57 8.03 10.86
CA CYS A 32 0.77 6.91 10.39
C CYS A 32 0.14 7.21 9.02
N LEU A 33 -0.46 8.39 8.86
CA LEU A 33 -1.08 8.81 7.60
C LEU A 33 -0.06 8.89 6.45
N GLN A 34 1.13 9.42 6.70
CA GLN A 34 2.22 9.42 5.73
C GLN A 34 2.58 7.99 5.30
N ARG A 35 2.62 7.04 6.25
CA ARG A 35 2.92 5.64 5.94
C ARG A 35 1.81 4.98 5.13
N ILE A 36 0.55 5.20 5.49
CA ILE A 36 -0.62 4.73 4.74
C ILE A 36 -0.58 5.26 3.31
N ARG A 37 -0.30 6.56 3.13
CA ARG A 37 -0.17 7.19 1.81
C ARG A 37 0.92 6.55 0.96
N GLN A 38 2.11 6.31 1.53
CA GLN A 38 3.21 5.64 0.83
C GLN A 38 2.81 4.22 0.39
N ALA A 39 2.16 3.46 1.27
CA ALA A 39 1.73 2.10 0.95
C ALA A 39 0.65 2.07 -0.12
N LEU A 40 -0.37 2.92 -0.03
CA LEU A 40 -1.42 3.03 -1.04
C LEU A 40 -0.85 3.39 -2.42
N GLN A 41 0.10 4.34 -2.46
CA GLN A 41 0.79 4.76 -3.67
C GLN A 41 1.51 3.57 -4.31
N HIS A 42 2.25 2.82 -3.51
CA HIS A 42 3.01 1.68 -3.97
C HIS A 42 2.10 0.54 -4.46
N TYR A 43 0.98 0.27 -3.78
CA TYR A 43 0.00 -0.71 -4.25
C TYR A 43 -0.64 -0.27 -5.58
N ARG A 44 -0.97 1.01 -5.74
CA ARG A 44 -1.48 1.54 -7.01
C ARG A 44 -0.47 1.35 -8.15
N ASP A 45 0.80 1.68 -7.89
CA ASP A 45 1.87 1.53 -8.87
C ASP A 45 2.11 0.04 -9.21
N LEU A 46 1.99 -0.85 -8.22
CA LEU A 46 2.05 -2.30 -8.38
C LEU A 46 0.91 -2.86 -9.23
N LEU A 47 -0.31 -2.37 -9.05
CA LEU A 47 -1.47 -2.78 -9.84
C LEU A 47 -1.36 -2.37 -11.32
N GLY A 48 -0.63 -1.28 -11.60
CA GLY A 48 -0.31 -0.83 -12.96
C GLY A 48 0.92 -1.48 -13.60
N SER A 49 1.61 -2.41 -12.92
CA SER A 49 2.85 -3.01 -13.40
C SER A 49 2.62 -4.25 -14.27
N ASP A 50 3.71 -4.82 -14.80
CA ASP A 50 3.69 -6.05 -15.59
C ASP A 50 3.20 -7.27 -14.80
N ILE A 51 3.24 -7.23 -13.46
CA ILE A 51 2.74 -8.29 -12.56
C ILE A 51 1.24 -8.53 -12.75
N PHE A 52 0.47 -7.45 -12.95
CA PHE A 52 -0.99 -7.49 -13.10
C PHE A 52 -1.45 -7.33 -14.54
N ARG A 53 -0.55 -7.12 -15.50
CA ARG A 53 -0.88 -6.92 -16.93
C ARG A 53 -1.80 -8.01 -17.48
N ASP A 54 -1.52 -9.28 -17.18
CA ASP A 54 -2.31 -10.41 -17.70
C ASP A 54 -3.62 -10.64 -16.91
N GLN A 55 -3.79 -10.00 -15.75
CA GLN A 55 -4.98 -10.11 -14.92
C GLN A 55 -5.23 -8.79 -14.17
N PRO A 56 -5.69 -7.75 -14.89
CA PRO A 56 -5.87 -6.43 -14.32
C PRO A 56 -6.93 -6.44 -13.21
N GLN A 57 -6.82 -5.48 -12.28
CA GLN A 57 -7.71 -5.32 -11.14
C GLN A 57 -8.30 -3.90 -11.13
N PRO A 58 -9.15 -3.55 -12.12
CA PRO A 58 -9.56 -2.16 -12.36
C PRO A 58 -10.33 -1.54 -11.19
N GLN A 59 -11.18 -2.34 -10.54
CA GLN A 59 -11.92 -1.88 -9.35
C GLN A 59 -10.96 -1.59 -8.19
N LEU A 60 -9.97 -2.46 -7.96
CA LEU A 60 -9.00 -2.28 -6.88
C LEU A 60 -8.10 -1.07 -7.13
N GLU A 61 -7.66 -0.90 -8.37
CA GLU A 61 -6.86 0.25 -8.80
C GLU A 61 -7.63 1.57 -8.60
N THR A 62 -8.91 1.60 -8.99
CA THR A 62 -9.80 2.73 -8.76
C THR A 62 -9.97 3.03 -7.27
N THR A 63 -10.20 2.00 -6.45
CA THR A 63 -10.30 2.14 -4.99
C THR A 63 -9.01 2.69 -4.37
N MET A 64 -7.85 2.22 -4.81
CA MET A 64 -6.56 2.74 -4.33
C MET A 64 -6.38 4.23 -4.70
N GLU A 65 -6.79 4.62 -5.91
CA GLU A 65 -6.74 6.02 -6.36
C GLU A 65 -7.67 6.94 -5.56
N GLN A 66 -8.87 6.46 -5.23
CA GLN A 66 -9.80 7.20 -4.39
C GLN A 66 -9.27 7.36 -2.97
N LEU A 67 -8.79 6.27 -2.35
CA LEU A 67 -8.21 6.32 -1.00
C LEU A 67 -6.99 7.24 -0.93
N LEU A 68 -6.10 7.20 -1.92
CA LEU A 68 -4.95 8.11 -1.99
C LEU A 68 -5.37 9.58 -1.97
N ARG A 69 -6.42 9.91 -2.72
CA ARG A 69 -6.96 11.27 -2.79
C ARG A 69 -7.47 11.75 -1.44
N HIS A 70 -8.08 10.87 -0.64
CA HIS A 70 -8.58 11.23 0.69
C HIS A 70 -7.47 11.40 1.74
N VAL A 71 -6.35 10.69 1.60
CA VAL A 71 -5.22 10.74 2.55
C VAL A 71 -4.15 11.76 2.12
N GLN A 72 -4.32 12.42 0.98
CA GLN A 72 -3.40 13.44 0.48
C GLN A 72 -3.86 14.85 0.85
N GLU A 73 -2.99 15.56 1.56
CA GLU A 73 -3.09 17.02 1.70
C GLU A 73 -2.61 17.67 0.39
N GLY A 74 -3.54 17.92 -0.53
CA GLY A 74 -3.26 18.63 -1.79
C GLY A 74 -4.15 18.22 -2.95
N HIS A 75 -4.45 19.17 -3.83
CA HIS A 75 -5.20 18.92 -5.06
C HIS A 75 -4.25 18.49 -6.18
N GLY A 76 -4.21 17.19 -6.47
CA GLY A 76 -3.45 16.65 -7.60
C GLY A 76 -3.44 15.12 -7.64
N ARG A 77 -3.34 14.54 -8.83
CA ARG A 77 -3.13 13.09 -9.00
C ARG A 77 -1.66 12.81 -8.72
N THR A 78 -1.33 11.96 -7.73
CA THR A 78 0.08 11.57 -7.53
C THR A 78 0.62 10.93 -8.81
N PRO A 79 1.83 11.29 -9.27
CA PRO A 79 2.51 10.58 -10.33
C PRO A 79 2.63 9.08 -10.02
N ARG A 80 2.57 8.22 -11.04
CA ARG A 80 2.92 6.80 -10.87
C ARG A 80 4.43 6.64 -10.93
N HIS A 81 4.96 5.76 -10.10
CA HIS A 81 6.36 5.38 -10.15
C HIS A 81 6.48 4.04 -10.88
N PRO A 82 7.17 3.99 -12.03
CA PRO A 82 7.42 2.72 -12.72
C PRO A 82 8.17 1.77 -11.79
N LEU A 83 7.65 0.55 -11.65
CA LEU A 83 8.35 -0.53 -10.97
C LEU A 83 9.28 -1.24 -11.96
N PRO A 84 10.42 -1.76 -11.51
CA PRO A 84 11.30 -2.53 -12.37
C PRO A 84 10.56 -3.78 -12.89
N PRO A 85 10.88 -4.23 -14.12
CA PRO A 85 10.19 -5.34 -14.75
C PRO A 85 10.36 -6.65 -13.98
N THR A 86 9.30 -7.47 -13.98
CA THR A 86 9.27 -8.76 -13.28
C THR A 86 9.49 -9.90 -14.27
N GLN A 87 10.31 -10.88 -13.89
CA GLN A 87 10.50 -12.08 -14.70
C GLN A 87 9.17 -12.83 -14.87
N LEU A 88 8.87 -13.32 -16.08
CA LEU A 88 7.58 -13.93 -16.43
C LEU A 88 7.14 -15.01 -15.43
N TRP A 89 8.05 -15.92 -15.06
CA TRP A 89 7.76 -17.00 -14.12
C TRP A 89 7.44 -16.51 -12.70
N GLN A 90 7.93 -15.33 -12.30
CA GLN A 90 7.68 -14.75 -10.98
C GLN A 90 6.33 -14.05 -10.88
N ARG A 91 5.74 -13.62 -12.01
CA ARG A 91 4.55 -12.75 -12.01
C ARG A 91 3.38 -13.35 -11.23
N GLN A 92 3.09 -14.63 -11.40
CA GLN A 92 1.96 -15.27 -10.71
C GLN A 92 2.19 -15.32 -9.18
N ILE A 93 3.40 -15.70 -8.76
CA ILE A 93 3.76 -15.78 -7.33
C ILE A 93 3.73 -14.37 -6.73
N GLN A 94 4.28 -13.38 -7.43
CA GLN A 94 4.27 -11.99 -6.96
C GLN A 94 2.85 -11.42 -6.90
N ARG A 95 1.98 -11.71 -7.87
CA ARG A 95 0.57 -11.30 -7.83
C ARG A 95 -0.13 -11.85 -6.58
N HIS A 96 0.06 -13.13 -6.27
CA HIS A 96 -0.54 -13.74 -5.08
C HIS A 96 -0.03 -13.11 -3.78
N LEU A 97 1.30 -12.91 -3.67
CA LEU A 97 1.91 -12.28 -2.51
C LEU A 97 1.47 -10.81 -2.35
N ALA A 98 1.30 -10.08 -3.43
CA ALA A 98 0.79 -8.71 -3.45
C ALA A 98 -0.60 -8.63 -2.84
N LEU A 99 -1.53 -9.45 -3.34
CA LEU A 99 -2.91 -9.48 -2.85
C LEU A 99 -2.99 -9.95 -1.39
N LYS A 100 -2.15 -10.91 -1.00
CA LYS A 100 -2.08 -11.36 0.41
C LYS A 100 -1.61 -10.23 1.32
N ARG A 101 -0.53 -9.53 0.96
CA ARG A 101 -0.02 -8.38 1.73
C ARG A 101 -1.03 -7.23 1.77
N LEU A 102 -1.75 -7.00 0.68
CA LEU A 102 -2.77 -5.96 0.58
C LEU A 102 -3.90 -6.19 1.58
N ARG A 103 -4.35 -7.44 1.75
CA ARG A 103 -5.36 -7.79 2.76
C ARG A 103 -4.91 -7.43 4.17
N SER A 104 -3.66 -7.77 4.53
CA SER A 104 -3.10 -7.40 5.84
C SER A 104 -3.02 -5.88 6.02
N PHE A 105 -2.57 -5.16 5.00
CA PHE A 105 -2.51 -3.70 5.02
C PHE A 105 -3.90 -3.07 5.17
N ALA A 106 -4.89 -3.53 4.39
CA ALA A 106 -6.26 -3.02 4.44
C ALA A 106 -6.90 -3.24 5.82
N ALA A 107 -6.61 -4.35 6.49
CA ALA A 107 -7.10 -4.60 7.85
C ALA A 107 -6.55 -3.59 8.87
N VAL A 108 -5.26 -3.25 8.80
CA VAL A 108 -4.65 -2.23 9.68
C VAL A 108 -5.20 -0.85 9.36
N MET A 109 -5.21 -0.46 8.08
CA MET A 109 -5.73 0.82 7.62
C MET A 109 -7.20 1.02 8.04
N SER A 110 -8.03 -0.01 7.93
CA SER A 110 -9.44 0.06 8.36
C SER A 110 -9.58 0.30 9.86
N ARG A 111 -8.71 -0.30 10.68
CA ARG A 111 -8.69 -0.06 12.14
C ARG A 111 -8.27 1.35 12.48
N VAL A 112 -7.24 1.88 11.81
CA VAL A 112 -6.77 3.27 11.98
C VAL A 112 -7.91 4.25 11.70
N PHE A 113 -8.52 4.17 10.51
CA PHE A 113 -9.59 5.09 10.15
C PHE A 113 -10.84 4.93 11.02
N ASN A 114 -11.23 3.70 11.38
CA ASN A 114 -12.36 3.49 12.27
C ASN A 114 -12.10 3.97 13.71
N HIS A 115 -10.85 3.97 14.18
CA HIS A 115 -10.51 4.55 15.48
C HIS A 115 -10.59 6.07 15.45
N SER A 116 -10.03 6.72 14.42
CA SER A 116 -10.02 8.19 14.31
C SER A 116 -11.36 8.82 13.91
N ALA A 117 -12.30 8.05 13.36
CA ALA A 117 -13.64 8.54 12.99
C ALA A 117 -14.70 8.39 14.09
N ARG A 118 -14.31 7.84 15.25
CA ARG A 118 -15.15 7.74 16.46
C ARG A 118 -14.92 8.95 17.34
#